data_AF-A0A3P6E1M4-F1
#
_entry.id   AF-A0A3P6E1M4-F1
#
_cell.length_a   1.000
_cell.length_b   1.000
_cell.length_c   1.000
_cell.angle_alpha   90.00
_cell.angle_beta   90.00
_cell.angle_gamma   90.00
#
_symmetry.space_group_name_H-M   'P 1'
#
loop_
_entity.id
_entity.type
_entity.pdbx_description
1 polymer ?
#
loop_
_entity_poly.entity_id
_entity_poly.type
_entity_poly.pdbx_seq_one_letter_code
_entity_poly.pdbx_strand_id
1 'polypeptide(L)' 'MALLKSFVDAAPDSHSPIQNLHYGVFRPDSNSTPRPAVAIGDSVLDLSAISEAGLFDGPILNGADCFLQVRFFLSEDSY' A
#
# COMPACT_ATOMS: atom_id res chain seq x y z
N MET A 1 1.09 29.31 3.04
CA MET A 1 1.03 27.96 3.65
C MET A 1 2.10 27.11 2.98
N ALA A 2 2.90 26.35 3.73
CA ALA A 2 3.88 25.43 3.16
C ALA A 2 3.19 24.12 2.76
N LEU A 3 3.53 23.59 1.59
CA LEU A 3 3.07 22.27 1.16
C LEU A 3 3.74 21.18 2.03
N LEU A 4 2.96 20.16 2.41
CA LEU A 4 3.49 18.99 3.09
C LEU A 4 4.57 18.33 2.21
N LYS A 5 5.66 17.89 2.83
CA LYS A 5 6.75 17.17 2.17
C LYS A 5 6.88 15.77 2.74
N SER A 6 7.13 14.81 1.88
CA SER A 6 7.48 13.45 2.28
C SER A 6 8.96 13.37 2.66
N PHE A 7 9.32 12.39 3.48
CA PHE A 7 10.71 11.96 3.67
C PHE A 7 11.20 11.06 2.52
N VAL A 8 10.27 10.50 1.74
CA VAL A 8 10.56 9.81 0.48
C VAL A 8 10.61 10.85 -0.63
N ASP A 9 11.73 10.90 -1.34
CA ASP A 9 11.90 11.79 -2.47
C ASP A 9 10.93 11.42 -3.61
N ALA A 10 10.36 12.44 -4.24
CA ALA A 10 9.55 12.30 -5.43
C ALA A 10 10.07 13.27 -6.49
N ALA A 11 10.19 12.81 -7.73
CA ALA A 11 10.51 13.68 -8.85
C ALA A 11 9.48 14.82 -8.95
N PRO A 12 9.87 16.03 -9.40
CA PRO A 12 8.95 17.17 -9.51
C PRO A 12 7.71 16.91 -10.37
N ASP A 13 7.81 15.99 -11.33
CA ASP A 13 6.76 15.55 -12.26
C ASP A 13 6.12 14.21 -11.88
N SER A 14 6.44 13.66 -10.69
CA SER A 14 5.87 12.41 -10.21
C SER A 14 4.35 12.50 -10.13
N HIS A 15 3.67 11.46 -10.62
CA HIS A 15 2.22 11.31 -10.50
C HIS A 15 1.78 10.87 -9.08
N SER A 16 2.74 10.50 -8.22
CA SER A 16 2.49 10.01 -6.87
C SER A 16 3.19 10.86 -5.81
N PRO A 17 2.97 12.19 -5.76
CA PRO A 17 3.48 13.00 -4.68
C PRO A 17 2.70 12.72 -3.38
N ILE A 18 3.21 13.20 -2.24
CA ILE A 18 2.60 12.99 -0.91
C ILE A 18 1.13 13.47 -0.82
N GLN A 19 0.72 14.37 -1.71
CA GLN A 19 -0.64 14.90 -1.77
C GLN A 19 -1.65 13.95 -2.43
N ASN A 20 -1.19 12.90 -3.13
CA ASN A 20 -2.06 12.08 -3.99
C ASN A 20 -2.26 10.65 -3.47
N LEU A 21 -1.18 10.00 -2.97
CA LEU A 21 -1.23 8.68 -2.32
C LEU A 21 -2.18 7.68 -3.01
N HIS A 22 -1.97 7.43 -4.30
CA HIS A 22 -2.78 6.48 -5.06
C HIS A 22 -2.71 5.07 -4.46
N TYR A 23 -3.87 4.45 -4.27
CA TYR A 23 -3.99 3.08 -3.82
C TYR A 23 -3.95 2.10 -5.00
N GLY A 24 -3.33 0.96 -4.79
CA GLY A 24 -3.28 -0.12 -5.77
C GLY A 24 -2.97 -1.46 -5.12
N VAL A 25 -2.78 -2.47 -5.96
CA VAL A 25 -2.31 -3.80 -5.56
C VAL A 25 -0.99 -4.05 -6.27
N PHE A 26 0.04 -4.44 -5.52
CA PHE A 26 1.37 -4.70 -6.06
C PHE A 26 1.83 -6.12 -5.73
N ARG A 27 2.83 -6.58 -6.48
CA ARG A 27 3.57 -7.83 -6.24
C ARG A 27 5.06 -7.50 -6.26
N PRO A 28 5.78 -7.59 -5.11
CA PRO A 28 7.23 -7.39 -5.07
C PRO A 28 7.99 -8.24 -6.08
N ASP A 29 7.55 -9.49 -6.28
CA ASP A 29 8.08 -10.44 -7.24
C ASP A 29 6.97 -11.35 -7.79
N SER A 30 7.26 -12.12 -8.84
CA SER A 30 6.27 -12.97 -9.52
C SER A 30 5.64 -14.06 -8.64
N ASN A 31 6.34 -14.48 -7.57
CA ASN A 31 5.92 -15.55 -6.67
C ASN A 31 5.28 -14.99 -5.38
N SER A 32 5.39 -13.69 -5.15
CA SER A 32 4.78 -13.00 -4.01
C SER A 32 3.26 -12.90 -4.14
N THR A 33 2.58 -13.02 -3.01
CA THR A 33 1.15 -12.74 -2.93
C THR A 33 0.90 -11.26 -3.25
N PRO A 34 -0.10 -10.93 -4.09
CA PRO A 34 -0.49 -9.54 -4.33
C PRO A 34 -1.00 -8.90 -3.03
N ARG A 35 -0.55 -7.67 -2.73
CA ARG A 35 -0.91 -6.95 -1.50
C ARG A 35 -1.38 -5.51 -1.79
N PRO A 36 -2.28 -4.95 -0.98
CA PRO A 36 -2.64 -3.53 -1.06
C PRO A 36 -1.44 -2.63 -0.76
N ALA A 37 -1.30 -1.56 -1.52
CA ALA A 37 -0.20 -0.62 -1.37
C ALA A 37 -0.56 0.80 -1.82
N VAL A 38 0.30 1.75 -1.45
CA VAL A 38 0.22 3.15 -1.85
C VAL A 38 1.47 3.55 -2.63
N ALA A 39 1.30 4.18 -3.80
CA ALA A 39 2.42 4.73 -4.54
C ALA A 39 2.92 6.05 -3.93
N ILE A 40 4.23 6.20 -3.77
CA ILE A 40 4.85 7.43 -3.28
C ILE A 40 6.24 7.67 -3.92
N GLY A 41 6.36 8.77 -4.65
CA GLY A 41 7.54 9.00 -5.51
C GLY A 41 7.71 7.84 -6.50
N ASP A 42 8.91 7.26 -6.52
CA ASP A 42 9.25 6.07 -7.32
C ASP A 42 9.16 4.76 -6.52
N SER A 43 8.58 4.82 -5.31
CA SER A 43 8.46 3.71 -4.39
C SER A 43 6.99 3.33 -4.15
N VAL A 44 6.79 2.17 -3.54
CA VAL A 44 5.49 1.65 -3.14
C VAL A 44 5.54 1.32 -1.66
N LEU A 45 4.56 1.82 -0.90
CA LEU A 45 4.37 1.55 0.52
C LEU A 45 3.42 0.35 0.70
N ASP A 46 3.92 -0.76 1.22
CA ASP A 46 3.15 -1.96 1.50
C ASP A 46 2.26 -1.78 2.75
N LEU A 47 0.93 -1.80 2.58
CA LEU A 47 0.00 -1.57 3.68
C LEU A 47 -0.10 -2.77 4.64
N SER A 48 0.27 -3.97 4.19
CA SER A 48 0.36 -5.14 5.07
C SER A 48 1.52 -5.00 6.05
N ALA A 49 2.69 -4.55 5.58
CA ALA A 49 3.85 -4.29 6.43
C ALA A 49 3.57 -3.19 7.48
N ILE A 50 2.81 -2.15 7.12
CA ILE A 50 2.39 -1.09 8.05
C ILE A 50 1.40 -1.63 9.10
N SER A 51 0.49 -2.51 8.71
CA SER A 51 -0.44 -3.20 9.63
C SER A 51 0.31 -4.10 10.62
N GLU A 52 1.23 -4.93 10.14
CA GLU A 52 2.06 -5.83 10.97
C GLU A 52 2.94 -5.06 11.96
N ALA A 53 3.45 -3.90 11.55
CA ALA A 53 4.24 -3.01 12.41
C ALA A 53 3.39 -2.24 13.45
N GLY A 54 2.05 -2.32 13.37
CA GLY A 54 1.15 -1.61 14.29
C GLY A 54 1.18 -0.09 14.14
N LEU A 55 1.49 0.42 12.95
CA LEU A 55 1.71 1.85 12.70
C LEU A 55 0.45 2.63 12.32
N PHE A 56 -0.69 1.96 12.18
CA PHE A 56 -1.98 2.65 12.05
C PHE A 56 -2.48 3.07 13.43
N ASP A 57 -2.55 4.38 13.68
CA ASP A 57 -2.98 4.96 14.95
C ASP A 57 -4.38 5.62 14.88
N GLY A 58 -4.96 5.70 13.68
CA GLY A 58 -6.29 6.26 13.44
C GLY A 58 -7.44 5.39 13.96
N PRO A 59 -8.64 5.96 14.18
CA PRO A 59 -9.76 5.30 14.86
C PRO A 59 -10.35 4.09 14.13
N ILE A 60 -10.04 3.93 12.83
CA ILE A 60 -10.60 2.87 11.97
C ILE A 60 -9.61 1.71 11.79
N LEU A 61 -8.31 2.03 11.65
CA LEU A 61 -7.29 1.06 11.25
C LEU A 61 -6.39 0.61 12.40
N ASN A 62 -6.49 1.23 13.57
CA ASN A 62 -5.73 0.80 14.74
C ASN A 62 -6.12 -0.62 15.16
N GLY A 63 -5.16 -1.54 15.08
CA GLY A 63 -5.36 -2.97 15.35
C GLY A 63 -6.14 -3.73 14.27
N ALA A 64 -6.41 -3.12 13.11
CA ALA A 64 -7.12 -3.78 12.02
C ALA A 64 -6.20 -4.73 11.23
N ASP A 65 -6.76 -5.86 10.80
CA ASP A 65 -6.06 -6.90 10.03
C ASP A 65 -6.45 -6.93 8.54
N CYS A 66 -7.25 -5.97 8.07
CA CYS A 66 -7.85 -5.98 6.74
C CYS A 66 -6.83 -6.01 5.58
N PHE A 67 -5.62 -5.49 5.80
CA PHE A 67 -4.52 -5.53 4.81
C PHE A 67 -3.76 -6.87 4.78
N LEU A 68 -4.01 -7.75 5.75
CA LEU A 68 -3.40 -9.09 5.83
C LEU A 68 -4.25 -10.17 5.16
N GLN A 69 -5.47 -9.82 4.75
CA GLN A 69 -6.45 -10.77 4.21
C GLN A 69 -6.08 -11.16 2.78
N VAL A 70 -5.37 -12.28 2.64
CA VAL A 70 -5.13 -12.90 1.33
C VAL A 70 -6.41 -13.60 0.89
N ARG A 71 -7.12 -13.02 -0.09
CA ARG A 71 -8.23 -13.72 -0.73
C ARG A 71 -7.64 -14.73 -1.71
N PHE A 72 -7.54 -15.98 -1.29
CA PHE A 72 -7.39 -17.09 -2.21
C PHE A 72 -8.61 -17.06 -3.13
N PHE A 73 -8.42 -16.68 -4.39
CA PHE A 73 -9.34 -17.11 -5.43
C PHE A 73 -9.26 -18.63 -5.40
N LEU A 74 -10.28 -19.29 -4.87
CA LEU A 74 -10.55 -20.66 -5.28
C LEU A 74 -10.64 -20.56 -6.81
N SER A 75 -9.71 -21.20 -7.51
CA SER A 75 -9.78 -21.31 -8.96
C SER A 75 -11.14 -21.91 -9.28
N GLU A 76 -12.03 -21.14 -9.90
CA GLU A 76 -13.23 -21.67 -10.54
C GLU A 76 -12.85 -22.41 -11.84
N ASP A 77 -11.85 -23.31 -11.76
CA ASP A 77 -11.44 -24.22 -12.82
C ASP A 77 -11.76 -25.65 -12.38
N SER A 78 -13.02 -25.88 -12.02
CA SER A 78 -13.60 -27.21 -11.91
C SER A 78 -15.00 -27.21 -12.51
N TYR A 79 -15.04 -27.18 -13.84
CA TYR A 79 -16.14 -27.71 -14.63
C TYR A 79 -15.59 -28.39 -15.89
#